data_AF-A0A5N1J8I6-F1
#
_entry.id   AF-A0A5N1J8I6-F1
#
_cell.length_a   1.000
_cell.length_b   1.000
_cell.length_c   1.000
_cell.angle_alpha   90.00
_cell.angle_beta   90.00
_cell.angle_gamma   90.00
#
_symmetry.space_group_name_H-M   'P 1'
#
loop_
_entity.id
_entity.type
_entity.pdbx_description
1 polymer ?
#
loop_
_entity_poly.entity_id
_entity_poly.type
_entity_poly.pdbx_seq_one_letter_code
_entity_poly.pdbx_strand_id
1 'polypeptide(L)'
;MACKNRKTRIKKKDVKKYRAILTRLHHTIDSFKDQVAGFDKVQTAIAAIKFDFNHPSPYVNHISTICSLLAERTKDSFILQHIHHNLCQDLELLKEGGRLNEHLNSYFEHAELFRKS
;
A
#
# COMPACT_ATOMS: atom_id res chain seq x y z
N MET A 1 -0.20 -17.74 -35.22
CA MET A 1 -0.15 -16.80 -34.08
C MET A 1 -1.06 -17.34 -32.99
N ALA A 2 -0.50 -17.83 -31.87
CA ALA A 2 -1.30 -18.31 -30.74
C ALA A 2 -1.12 -17.35 -29.57
N CYS A 3 -2.08 -16.44 -29.38
CA CYS A 3 -2.19 -15.65 -28.16
C CYS A 3 -2.49 -16.61 -27.00
N LYS A 4 -1.46 -17.00 -26.27
CA LYS A 4 -1.61 -17.77 -25.03
C LYS A 4 -2.28 -16.85 -24.01
N ASN A 5 -3.60 -16.96 -23.89
CA ASN A 5 -4.36 -16.46 -22.74
C ASN A 5 -3.83 -17.16 -21.47
N ARG A 6 -2.76 -16.60 -20.88
CA ARG A 6 -2.40 -16.88 -19.50
C ARG A 6 -3.52 -16.32 -18.64
N LYS A 7 -4.54 -17.12 -18.35
CA LYS A 7 -5.42 -16.90 -17.21
C LYS A 7 -4.49 -16.77 -15.99
N THR A 8 -4.26 -15.56 -15.53
CA THR A 8 -3.45 -15.29 -14.34
C THR A 8 -4.20 -15.86 -13.16
N ARG A 9 -3.83 -17.10 -12.79
CA ARG A 9 -4.42 -17.80 -11.67
C ARG A 9 -4.01 -17.06 -10.39
N ILE A 10 -4.92 -16.28 -9.83
CA ILE A 10 -4.75 -15.63 -8.53
C ILE A 10 -4.34 -16.68 -7.51
N LYS A 11 -3.14 -16.57 -6.94
CA LYS A 11 -2.70 -17.50 -5.89
C LYS A 11 -3.29 -17.04 -4.57
N LYS A 12 -3.82 -17.97 -3.77
CA LYS A 12 -4.29 -17.70 -2.40
C LYS A 12 -3.27 -16.95 -1.54
N LYS A 13 -1.98 -17.18 -1.78
CA LYS A 13 -0.86 -16.48 -1.13
C LYS A 13 -0.81 -14.98 -1.47
N ASP A 14 -1.12 -14.61 -2.71
CA ASP A 14 -1.09 -13.21 -3.17
C ASP A 14 -2.23 -12.42 -2.52
N VAL A 15 -3.40 -13.06 -2.34
CA VAL A 15 -4.54 -12.49 -1.61
C VAL A 15 -4.19 -12.22 -0.14
N LYS A 16 -3.55 -13.18 0.55
CA LYS A 16 -3.13 -13.01 1.95
C LYS A 16 -2.16 -11.84 2.08
N LYS A 17 -1.14 -11.78 1.21
CA LYS A 17 -0.14 -10.71 1.19
C LYS A 17 -0.77 -9.35 0.91
N TYR A 18 -1.61 -9.26 -0.12
CA TYR A 18 -2.37 -8.05 -0.44
C TYR A 18 -3.18 -7.53 0.74
N ARG A 19 -3.92 -8.41 1.43
CA ARG A 19 -4.68 -8.03 2.63
C ARG A 19 -3.79 -7.53 3.75
N ALA A 20 -2.64 -8.16 3.98
CA ALA A 20 -1.69 -7.72 4.99
C ALA A 20 -1.16 -6.31 4.69
N ILE A 21 -0.78 -6.05 3.43
CA ILE A 21 -0.31 -4.73 2.95
C ILE A 21 -1.38 -3.66 3.19
N LEU A 22 -2.63 -3.91 2.75
CA LEU A 22 -3.72 -2.95 2.96
C LEU A 22 -4.04 -2.72 4.42
N THR A 23 -3.99 -3.77 5.24
CA THR A 23 -4.24 -3.65 6.68
C THR A 23 -3.20 -2.74 7.34
N ARG A 24 -1.91 -2.94 7.03
CA ARG A 24 -0.83 -2.06 7.53
C ARG A 24 -1.03 -0.63 7.06
N LEU A 25 -1.32 -0.43 5.78
CA LEU A 25 -1.52 0.89 5.21
C LEU A 25 -2.66 1.64 5.93
N HIS A 26 -3.84 1.01 6.02
CA HIS A 26 -4.99 1.63 6.68
C HIS A 26 -4.72 1.89 8.17
N HIS A 27 -4.12 0.92 8.87
CA HIS A 27 -3.78 1.10 10.28
C HIS A 27 -2.78 2.25 10.49
N THR A 28 -1.81 2.40 9.61
CA THR A 28 -0.86 3.52 9.65
C THR A 28 -1.61 4.83 9.42
N ILE A 29 -2.40 4.93 8.35
CA ILE A 29 -3.14 6.16 8.04
C ILE A 29 -4.10 6.53 9.18
N ASP A 30 -4.85 5.58 9.72
CA ASP A 30 -5.77 5.81 10.83
C ASP A 30 -5.05 6.27 12.11
N SER A 31 -3.81 5.82 12.35
CA SER A 31 -3.01 6.25 13.51
C SER A 31 -2.52 7.70 13.40
N PHE A 32 -2.38 8.22 12.18
CA PHE A 32 -1.81 9.55 11.94
C PHE A 32 -2.80 10.58 11.35
N LYS A 33 -4.03 10.18 10.98
CA LYS A 33 -4.98 11.07 10.30
C LYS A 33 -5.34 12.32 11.08
N ASP A 34 -5.38 12.24 12.41
CA ASP A 34 -5.69 13.38 13.28
C ASP A 34 -4.45 14.23 13.61
N GLN A 35 -3.25 13.69 13.38
CA GLN A 35 -1.97 14.32 13.72
C GLN A 35 -1.34 15.02 12.51
N VAL A 36 -1.70 14.63 11.29
CA VAL A 36 -1.10 15.15 10.06
C VAL A 36 -2.18 15.69 9.14
N ALA A 37 -2.16 17.01 8.94
CA ALA A 37 -3.11 17.69 8.07
C ALA A 37 -3.09 17.11 6.64
N GLY A 38 -4.28 16.81 6.10
CA GLY A 38 -4.45 16.28 4.74
C GLY A 38 -4.42 14.75 4.64
N PHE A 39 -4.17 14.02 5.73
CA PHE A 39 -4.24 12.55 5.71
C PHE A 39 -5.67 12.01 5.52
N ASP A 40 -6.68 12.76 5.96
CA ASP A 40 -8.09 12.51 5.69
C ASP A 40 -8.39 12.46 4.18
N LYS A 41 -7.81 13.40 3.42
CA LYS A 41 -7.91 13.45 1.97
C LYS A 41 -7.17 12.30 1.32
N VAL A 42 -6.01 11.91 1.84
CA VAL A 42 -5.25 10.74 1.38
C VAL A 42 -6.07 9.46 1.60
N GLN A 43 -6.66 9.27 2.78
CA GLN A 43 -7.52 8.13 3.09
C GLN A 43 -8.71 8.06 2.12
N THR A 44 -9.38 9.19 1.91
CA THR A 44 -10.52 9.28 0.99
C THR A 44 -10.10 8.95 -0.45
N ALA A 45 -8.97 9.46 -0.91
CA ALA A 45 -8.44 9.19 -2.24
C ALA A 45 -8.05 7.72 -2.43
N ILE A 46 -7.45 7.09 -1.41
CA ILE A 46 -7.15 5.65 -1.44
C ILE A 46 -8.43 4.82 -1.51
N ALA A 47 -9.44 5.16 -0.71
CA ALA A 47 -10.72 4.46 -0.71
C ALA A 47 -11.49 4.58 -2.05
N ALA A 48 -11.24 5.65 -2.82
CA ALA A 48 -11.82 5.86 -4.13
C ALA A 48 -11.15 5.03 -5.25
N ILE A 49 -9.96 4.45 -5.01
CA ILE A 49 -9.28 3.61 -6.00
C ILE A 49 -10.08 2.32 -6.18
N LYS A 50 -10.55 2.10 -7.41
CA LYS A 50 -11.34 0.91 -7.76
C LYS A 50 -10.42 -0.27 -7.99
N PHE A 51 -10.81 -1.42 -7.44
CA PHE A 51 -10.15 -2.68 -7.72
C PHE A 51 -10.56 -3.20 -9.10
N ASP A 52 -9.61 -3.32 -10.02
CA ASP A 52 -9.85 -3.86 -11.36
C ASP A 52 -9.60 -5.36 -11.40
N PHE A 53 -10.67 -6.16 -11.35
CA PHE A 53 -10.61 -7.62 -11.45
C PHE A 53 -10.23 -8.13 -12.85
N ASN A 54 -10.33 -7.29 -13.89
CA ASN A 54 -9.99 -7.66 -15.26
C ASN A 54 -8.49 -7.48 -15.55
N HIS A 55 -7.77 -6.76 -14.69
CA HIS A 55 -6.33 -6.59 -14.83
C HIS A 55 -5.60 -7.94 -14.64
N PRO A 56 -4.56 -8.25 -15.43
CA PRO A 56 -3.81 -9.51 -15.30
C PRO A 56 -3.25 -9.75 -13.89
N SER A 57 -2.83 -8.69 -13.21
CA SER A 57 -2.33 -8.74 -11.83
C SER A 57 -3.11 -7.74 -10.98
N PRO A 58 -4.34 -8.08 -10.55
CA PRO A 58 -5.28 -7.07 -10.03
C PRO A 58 -4.83 -6.52 -8.67
N TYR A 59 -4.26 -7.36 -7.79
CA TYR A 59 -3.71 -6.93 -6.51
C TYR A 59 -2.48 -6.04 -6.64
N VAL A 60 -1.54 -6.43 -7.53
CA VAL A 60 -0.33 -5.64 -7.81
C VAL A 60 -0.74 -4.29 -8.40
N ASN A 61 -1.67 -4.28 -9.34
CA ASN A 61 -2.17 -3.05 -9.95
C ASN A 61 -2.77 -2.12 -8.90
N HIS A 62 -3.66 -2.64 -8.05
CA HIS A 62 -4.29 -1.85 -7.00
C HIS A 62 -3.27 -1.21 -6.05
N ILE A 63 -2.30 -1.98 -5.54
CA ILE A 63 -1.25 -1.44 -4.67
C ILE A 63 -0.36 -0.44 -5.44
N SER A 64 -0.05 -0.71 -6.71
CA SER A 64 0.72 0.21 -7.55
C SER A 64 0.00 1.55 -7.75
N THR A 65 -1.32 1.55 -7.96
CA THR A 65 -2.11 2.79 -8.07
C THR A 65 -2.08 3.58 -6.76
N ILE A 66 -2.16 2.89 -5.62
CA ILE A 66 -2.00 3.52 -4.30
C ILE A 66 -0.60 4.12 -4.14
N CYS A 67 0.46 3.42 -4.54
CA CYS A 67 1.83 3.95 -4.54
C CYS A 67 1.92 5.24 -5.36
N SER A 68 1.40 5.25 -6.59
CA SER A 68 1.41 6.46 -7.44
C SER A 68 0.66 7.63 -6.81
N LEU A 69 -0.50 7.39 -6.21
CA LEU A 69 -1.25 8.42 -5.49
C LEU A 69 -0.43 9.01 -4.32
N LEU A 70 0.23 8.14 -3.54
CA LEU A 70 1.06 8.58 -2.42
C LEU A 70 2.33 9.31 -2.88
N ALA A 71 2.91 8.92 -4.03
CA ALA A 71 4.09 9.55 -4.61
C ALA A 71 3.88 11.06 -4.82
N GLU A 72 2.70 11.44 -5.33
CA GLU A 72 2.30 12.83 -5.56
C GLU A 72 2.21 13.66 -4.26
N ARG A 73 2.06 13.00 -3.12
CA ARG A 73 1.86 13.60 -1.79
C ARG A 73 3.06 13.47 -0.87
N THR A 74 4.16 12.85 -1.32
CA THR A 74 5.36 12.62 -0.48
C THR A 74 6.01 13.91 0.02
N LYS A 75 5.82 15.02 -0.70
CA LYS A 75 6.34 16.35 -0.30
C LYS A 75 5.53 16.99 0.83
N ASP A 76 4.31 16.51 1.05
CA ASP A 76 3.37 17.11 2.01
C ASP A 76 3.71 16.69 3.46
N SER A 77 4.36 15.54 3.65
CA SER A 77 4.77 15.06 4.97
C SER A 77 5.85 13.97 4.88
N PHE A 78 6.81 14.01 5.81
CA PHE A 78 7.79 12.94 6.02
C PHE A 78 7.11 11.58 6.29
N ILE A 79 5.96 11.58 6.97
CA ILE A 79 5.20 10.35 7.24
C ILE A 79 4.68 9.75 5.93
N LEU A 80 4.14 10.57 5.01
CA LEU A 80 3.70 10.09 3.70
C LEU A 80 4.87 9.58 2.86
N GLN A 81 6.02 10.25 2.93
CA GLN A 81 7.25 9.77 2.28
C GLN A 81 7.64 8.38 2.79
N HIS A 82 7.58 8.16 4.10
CA HIS A 82 7.94 6.89 4.71
C HIS A 82 6.92 5.77 4.40
N ILE A 83 5.61 6.08 4.47
CA ILE A 83 4.54 5.16 4.05
C ILE A 83 4.74 4.76 2.59
N HIS A 84 4.96 5.74 1.70
CA HIS A 84 5.18 5.47 0.28
C HIS A 84 6.40 4.57 0.04
N HIS A 85 7.52 4.84 0.72
CA HIS A 85 8.73 4.02 0.60
C HIS A 85 8.47 2.57 0.99
N ASN A 86 7.88 2.33 2.17
CA ASN A 86 7.64 0.98 2.68
C ASN A 86 6.56 0.24 1.86
N LEU A 87 5.53 0.96 1.39
CA LEU A 87 4.52 0.38 0.51
C LEU A 87 5.11 -0.04 -0.84
N CYS A 88 6.03 0.75 -1.41
CA CYS A 88 6.74 0.38 -2.64
C CYS A 88 7.60 -0.88 -2.45
N GLN A 89 8.27 -1.03 -1.31
CA GLN A 89 9.00 -2.27 -1.00
C GLN A 89 8.07 -3.48 -0.92
N ASP A 90 6.94 -3.35 -0.21
CA ASP A 90 5.93 -4.40 -0.13
C ASP A 90 5.31 -4.74 -1.51
N LEU A 91 5.17 -3.74 -2.40
CA LEU A 91 4.73 -3.93 -3.78
C LEU A 91 5.73 -4.75 -4.59
N GLU A 92 7.03 -4.47 -4.49
CA GLU A 92 8.07 -5.27 -5.18
C GLU A 92 8.08 -6.72 -4.66
N LEU A 93 7.98 -6.91 -3.35
CA LEU A 93 7.85 -8.24 -2.75
C LEU A 93 6.58 -8.98 -3.22
N LEU A 94 5.47 -8.25 -3.43
CA LEU A 94 4.24 -8.81 -3.99
C LEU A 94 4.42 -9.24 -5.45
N LYS A 95 5.11 -8.44 -6.28
CA LYS A 95 5.41 -8.74 -7.69
C LYS A 95 6.29 -9.97 -7.84
N GLU A 96 7.34 -10.07 -7.02
CA GLU A 96 8.34 -11.15 -7.07
C GLU A 96 7.88 -12.42 -6.34
N GLY A 97 6.82 -12.33 -5.54
CA GLY A 97 6.39 -13.41 -4.67
C GLY A 97 7.26 -13.58 -3.42
N GLY A 98 8.10 -12.58 -3.10
CA GLY A 98 8.93 -12.49 -1.90
C GLY A 98 8.15 -12.50 -0.59
N ARG A 99 8.82 -12.71 0.55
CA ARG A 99 8.18 -12.73 1.86
C ARG A 99 7.98 -11.30 2.36
N LEU A 100 6.75 -10.95 2.72
CA LEU A 100 6.48 -9.72 3.47
C LEU A 100 7.01 -9.86 4.90
N ASN A 101 7.38 -8.75 5.52
CA ASN A 101 7.68 -8.75 6.94
C ASN A 101 6.37 -8.87 7.74
N GLU A 102 5.94 -10.09 8.07
CA GLU A 102 4.64 -10.36 8.70
C GLU A 102 4.48 -9.75 10.11
N HIS A 103 5.57 -9.26 10.73
CA HIS A 103 5.55 -8.69 12.09
C HIS A 103 5.29 -7.18 12.14
N LEU A 104 5.43 -6.47 11.02
CA LEU A 104 5.09 -5.05 10.93
C LEU A 104 3.56 -4.89 10.92
N ASN A 105 3.03 -4.19 11.93
CA ASN A 105 1.59 -3.88 12.01
C ASN A 105 1.26 -2.49 11.44
N SER A 106 2.28 -1.64 11.26
CA SER A 106 2.20 -0.29 10.74
C SER A 106 3.45 -0.02 9.90
N TYR A 107 3.35 0.86 8.90
CA TYR A 107 4.53 1.38 8.20
C TYR A 107 5.29 2.40 9.03
N PHE A 108 4.77 2.77 10.20
CA PHE A 108 5.38 3.73 11.10
C PHE A 108 5.13 3.26 12.55
N GLU A 109 6.06 2.47 13.09
CA GLU A 109 5.96 1.94 14.47
C GLU A 109 6.62 2.86 15.52
N HIS A 110 7.42 3.85 15.08
CA HIS A 110 8.08 4.82 15.96
C HIS A 110 7.35 6.18 16.02
N ALA A 111 6.06 6.17 16.34
CA ALA A 111 5.31 7.41 16.63
C ALA A 111 5.87 8.18 17.84
N GLU A 112 6.74 7.55 18.67
CA GLU A 112 7.34 8.18 19.85
C GLU A 112 8.32 9.32 19.54
N LEU A 113 8.77 9.48 18.29
CA LEU A 113 9.64 10.59 17.89
C LEU A 113 8.91 11.94 17.73
N PHE A 114 7.57 11.96 17.71
CA PHE A 114 6.78 13.18 17.49
C PHE A 114 6.05 13.71 18.74
N ARG A 115 6.19 13.05 19.90
CA ARG A 115 5.70 13.59 21.19
C ARG A 115 6.65 14.60 21.84
N LYS A 116 7.75 14.95 21.19
CA LYS A 116 8.70 15.98 21.66
C LYS A 116 9.04 16.95 20.52
N SER A 117 8.16 17.91 20.28
CA SER A 117 8.50 19.23 19.72
C SER A 117 7.47 20.23 20.23
#